data_AF-A0A9J7KZA6-F1
#
_entry.id   AF-A0A9J7KZA6-F1
#
_cell.length_a   1.000
_cell.length_b   1.000
_cell.length_c   1.000
_cell.angle_alpha   90.00
_cell.angle_beta   90.00
_cell.angle_gamma   90.00
#
_symmetry.space_group_name_H-M   'P 1'
#
loop_
_entity.id
_entity.type
_entity.pdbx_description
1 polymer ?
#
loop_
_entity_poly.entity_id
_entity_poly.type
_entity_poly.pdbx_seq_one_letter_code
_entity_poly.pdbx_strand_id
1 'polypeptide(L)'
;MYFNVTPQTLKMWTLTVVAVLLTYECVAYVVRVALRRKIRSSMLILLLTTVHSHYYSWWVFVEFYNDDLYLHWWKQLVFTLTEMVSTVVIVSQLDKAVPLFPRALVAIASIAIFHIVATGKDQFVESVLRSKGKFHQQYRDAAFMTSDVVLLNISSMEMMRTLFCRGDSTVNRRRNYRTFKRDVFLSAIVIAVLLVVFFIVFDESDLK
;
A
#
# COMPACT_ATOMS: atom_id res chain seq x y z
N MET A 1 7.13 -12.45 23.43
CA MET A 1 7.32 -11.04 23.85
C MET A 1 7.96 -11.05 25.22
N TYR A 2 9.19 -10.54 25.34
CA TYR A 2 9.83 -10.40 26.64
C TYR A 2 9.38 -9.09 27.27
N PHE A 3 8.58 -9.18 28.34
CA PHE A 3 8.15 -8.00 29.10
C PHE A 3 9.26 -7.54 30.05
N ASN A 4 10.36 -7.06 29.48
CA ASN A 4 11.43 -6.42 30.23
C ASN A 4 11.32 -4.91 30.07
N VAL A 5 11.62 -4.13 31.11
CA VAL A 5 11.66 -2.66 31.02
C VAL A 5 12.99 -2.26 30.36
N THR A 6 13.04 -2.32 29.03
CA THR A 6 14.20 -1.93 28.21
C THR A 6 13.84 -0.79 27.26
N PRO A 7 14.83 -0.08 26.69
CA PRO A 7 14.57 0.93 25.65
C PRO A 7 13.82 0.37 24.44
N GLN A 8 13.99 -0.92 24.12
CA GLN A 8 13.25 -1.57 23.03
C GLN A 8 11.77 -1.68 23.34
N THR A 9 11.41 -2.00 24.59
CA THR A 9 10.02 -2.03 25.05
C THR A 9 9.37 -0.66 24.93
N LEU A 10 10.10 0.43 25.18
CA LEU A 10 9.59 1.79 24.94
C LEU A 10 9.34 2.07 23.45
N LYS A 11 10.23 1.62 22.55
CA LYS A 11 10.03 1.75 21.09
C LYS A 11 8.80 0.97 20.62
N MET A 12 8.66 -0.30 21.04
CA MET A 12 7.50 -1.15 20.73
C MET A 12 6.19 -0.55 21.26
N TRP A 13 6.21 -0.04 22.48
CA TRP A 13 5.05 0.64 23.08
C TRP A 13 4.66 1.88 22.27
N THR A 14 5.62 2.74 21.96
CA THR A 14 5.39 3.97 21.19
C THR A 14 4.81 3.64 19.80
N LEU A 15 5.41 2.69 19.10
CA LEU A 15 4.92 2.20 17.80
C LEU A 15 3.47 1.69 17.91
N THR A 16 3.17 0.90 18.93
CA THR A 16 1.84 0.32 19.13
C THR A 16 0.80 1.40 19.44
N VAL A 17 1.12 2.37 20.30
CA VAL A 17 0.24 3.49 20.61
C VAL A 17 -0.05 4.31 19.35
N VAL A 18 0.97 4.64 18.56
CA VAL A 18 0.80 5.38 17.30
C VAL A 18 -0.07 4.60 16.32
N ALA A 19 0.18 3.29 16.14
CA ALA A 19 -0.61 2.43 15.27
C ALA A 19 -2.09 2.40 15.70
N VAL A 20 -2.37 2.20 16.99
CA VAL A 20 -3.73 2.17 17.54
C VAL A 20 -4.44 3.52 17.35
N LEU A 21 -3.77 4.64 17.60
CA LEU A 21 -4.35 5.98 17.41
C LEU A 21 -4.69 6.24 15.93
N LEU A 22 -3.79 5.90 15.01
CA LEU A 22 -4.03 6.06 13.57
C LEU A 22 -5.17 5.16 13.09
N THR A 23 -5.23 3.90 13.54
CA THR A 23 -6.34 2.99 13.24
C THR A 23 -7.66 3.52 13.80
N TYR A 24 -7.67 4.02 15.04
CA TYR A 24 -8.85 4.60 15.66
C TYR A 24 -9.38 5.80 14.85
N GLU A 25 -8.52 6.75 14.49
CA GLU A 25 -8.92 7.92 13.71
C GLU A 25 -9.43 7.53 12.31
N CYS A 26 -8.77 6.56 11.66
CA CYS A 26 -9.22 6.01 10.39
C CYS A 26 -10.62 5.40 10.51
N VAL A 27 -10.83 4.48 11.46
CA VAL A 27 -12.13 3.82 11.68
C VAL A 27 -13.21 4.84 12.05
N ALA A 28 -12.92 5.79 12.93
CA ALA A 28 -13.86 6.85 13.30
C ALA A 28 -14.26 7.68 12.09
N TYR A 29 -13.31 8.03 11.20
CA TYR A 29 -13.61 8.69 9.93
C TYR A 29 -14.49 7.82 9.02
N VAL A 30 -14.16 6.54 8.81
CA VAL A 30 -14.96 5.62 7.99
C VAL A 30 -16.39 5.54 8.53
N VAL A 31 -16.57 5.37 9.84
CA VAL A 31 -17.88 5.31 10.48
C VAL A 31 -18.66 6.61 10.26
N ARG A 32 -18.03 7.79 10.42
CA ARG A 32 -18.69 9.08 10.14
C ARG A 32 -19.18 9.18 8.69
N VAL A 33 -18.39 8.74 7.71
CA VAL A 33 -18.79 8.74 6.29
C VAL A 33 -19.87 7.68 6.03
N ALA A 34 -19.80 6.51 6.69
CA ALA A 34 -20.79 5.43 6.62
C ALA A 34 -22.17 5.89 7.09
N LEU A 35 -22.23 6.56 8.26
CA LEU A 35 -23.46 7.07 8.85
C LEU A 35 -24.15 8.11 7.95
N ARG A 36 -23.38 8.85 7.15
CA ARG A 36 -23.91 9.79 6.13
C ARG A 36 -24.36 9.10 4.84
N ARG A 37 -24.19 7.77 4.71
CA ARG A 37 -24.42 6.98 3.49
C ARG A 37 -23.64 7.47 2.26
N LYS A 38 -22.50 8.13 2.49
CA LYS A 38 -21.65 8.70 1.42
C LYS A 38 -20.42 7.86 1.09
N ILE A 39 -20.33 6.62 1.56
CA ILE A 39 -19.19 5.76 1.25
C ILE A 39 -19.16 5.41 -0.24
N ARG A 40 -17.97 5.56 -0.84
CA ARG A 40 -17.60 5.02 -2.14
C ARG A 40 -17.13 3.58 -1.98
N SER A 41 -17.92 2.62 -2.46
CA SER A 41 -17.66 1.18 -2.27
C SER A 41 -16.33 0.73 -2.85
N SER A 42 -15.89 1.27 -3.99
CA SER A 42 -14.58 0.95 -4.59
C SER A 42 -13.44 1.28 -3.63
N MET A 43 -13.45 2.46 -3.02
CA MET A 43 -12.43 2.86 -2.04
C MET A 43 -12.56 2.13 -0.71
N LEU A 44 -13.78 1.75 -0.30
CA LEU A 44 -13.95 0.91 0.89
C LEU A 44 -13.32 -0.47 0.69
N ILE A 45 -13.53 -1.11 -0.48
CA ILE A 45 -12.91 -2.40 -0.78
C ILE A 45 -11.39 -2.25 -0.74
N LEU A 46 -10.83 -1.23 -1.40
CA LEU A 46 -9.40 -0.94 -1.36
C LEU A 46 -8.86 -0.78 0.06
N LEU A 47 -9.58 -0.06 0.92
CA LEU A 47 -9.19 0.15 2.31
C LEU A 47 -9.24 -1.14 3.13
N LEU A 48 -10.25 -2.00 2.92
CA LEU A 48 -10.34 -3.29 3.60
C LEU A 48 -9.20 -4.23 3.19
N THR A 49 -8.78 -4.15 1.93
CA THR A 49 -7.69 -4.96 1.39
C THR A 49 -6.33 -4.60 2.03
N THR A 50 -6.10 -3.34 2.43
CA THR A 50 -4.84 -2.93 3.08
C THR A 50 -4.74 -3.32 4.56
N VAL A 51 -5.83 -3.76 5.20
CA VAL A 51 -5.82 -4.08 6.64
C VAL A 51 -4.79 -5.15 7.00
N HIS A 52 -4.67 -6.19 6.17
CA HIS A 52 -3.72 -7.27 6.41
C HIS A 52 -2.28 -6.78 6.36
N SER A 53 -1.96 -5.93 5.40
CA SER A 53 -0.62 -5.42 5.17
C SER A 53 -0.16 -4.42 6.26
N HIS A 54 -1.05 -3.56 6.75
CA HIS A 54 -0.79 -2.73 7.95
C HIS A 54 -0.61 -3.58 9.22
N TYR A 55 -1.49 -4.56 9.43
CA TYR A 55 -1.38 -5.46 10.59
C TYR A 55 -0.03 -6.19 10.61
N TYR A 56 0.36 -6.75 9.46
CA TYR A 56 1.62 -7.47 9.36
C TYR A 56 2.83 -6.52 9.52
N SER A 57 2.78 -5.34 8.90
CA SER A 57 3.82 -4.31 9.05
C SER A 57 4.05 -3.96 10.52
N TRP A 58 2.97 -3.71 11.28
CA TRP A 58 3.06 -3.48 12.73
C TRP A 58 3.72 -4.65 13.45
N TRP A 59 3.29 -5.88 13.18
CA TRP A 59 3.84 -7.08 13.82
C TRP A 59 5.34 -7.25 13.55
N VAL A 60 5.79 -7.05 12.30
CA VAL A 60 7.21 -7.16 11.93
C VAL A 60 8.06 -6.11 12.65
N PHE A 61 7.60 -4.87 12.74
CA PHE A 61 8.36 -3.86 13.46
C PHE A 61 8.44 -4.14 14.97
N VAL A 62 7.38 -4.69 15.55
CA VAL A 62 7.40 -5.19 16.94
C VAL A 62 8.43 -6.31 17.09
N GLU A 63 8.50 -7.26 16.15
CA GLU A 63 9.47 -8.35 16.14
C GLU A 63 10.92 -7.84 16.01
N PHE A 64 11.19 -6.93 15.08
CA PHE A 64 12.51 -6.32 14.93
C PHE A 64 13.02 -5.64 16.21
N TYR A 65 12.14 -4.94 16.93
CA TYR A 65 12.51 -4.34 18.22
C TYR A 65 12.61 -5.37 19.35
N ASN A 66 11.78 -6.43 19.35
CA ASN A 66 11.81 -7.46 20.38
C ASN A 66 13.08 -8.33 20.30
N ASP A 67 13.52 -8.66 19.08
CA ASP A 67 14.61 -9.59 18.82
C ASP A 67 15.92 -8.89 18.43
N ASP A 68 15.92 -7.57 18.30
CA ASP A 68 17.05 -6.74 17.86
C ASP A 68 17.68 -7.20 16.52
N LEU A 69 16.84 -7.76 15.64
CA LEU A 69 17.22 -8.22 14.30
C LEU A 69 16.73 -7.24 13.23
N TYR A 70 17.66 -6.53 12.58
CA TYR A 70 17.33 -5.45 11.63
C TYR A 70 17.65 -5.77 10.16
N LEU A 71 17.94 -7.02 9.82
CA LEU A 71 18.49 -7.42 8.52
C LEU A 71 17.65 -6.92 7.33
N HIS A 72 16.32 -6.89 7.48
CA HIS A 72 15.39 -6.45 6.44
C HIS A 72 14.61 -5.18 6.81
N TRP A 73 15.10 -4.42 7.79
CA TRP A 73 14.41 -3.25 8.33
C TRP A 73 14.08 -2.22 7.25
N TRP A 74 15.05 -1.90 6.38
CA TRP A 74 14.86 -0.87 5.36
C TRP A 74 13.89 -1.28 4.26
N LYS A 75 13.93 -2.55 3.83
CA LYS A 75 12.95 -3.09 2.89
C LYS A 75 11.55 -2.94 3.46
N GLN A 76 11.34 -3.41 4.70
CA GLN A 76 10.05 -3.30 5.39
C GLN A 76 9.60 -1.85 5.54
N LEU A 77 10.50 -0.93 5.91
CA LEU A 77 10.19 0.49 6.05
C LEU A 77 9.69 1.10 4.75
N VAL A 78 10.34 0.82 3.62
CA VAL A 78 9.90 1.31 2.31
C VAL A 78 8.49 0.81 2.00
N PHE A 79 8.22 -0.49 2.15
CA PHE A 79 6.89 -1.07 1.92
C PHE A 79 5.81 -0.45 2.82
N THR A 80 6.08 -0.33 4.11
CA THR A 80 5.10 0.26 5.04
C THR A 80 4.86 1.74 4.73
N LEU A 81 5.89 2.51 4.36
CA LEU A 81 5.72 3.91 4.00
C LEU A 81 4.90 4.07 2.71
N THR A 82 5.19 3.30 1.66
CA THR A 82 4.42 3.35 0.41
C THR A 82 2.98 2.88 0.63
N GLU A 83 2.75 1.89 1.49
CA GLU A 83 1.43 1.44 1.86
C GLU A 83 0.64 2.47 2.70
N MET A 84 1.30 3.17 3.62
CA MET A 84 0.69 4.29 4.34
C MET A 84 0.27 5.39 3.37
N VAL A 85 1.11 5.73 2.39
CA VAL A 85 0.78 6.72 1.35
C VAL A 85 -0.45 6.28 0.55
N SER A 86 -0.49 5.03 0.07
CA SER A 86 -1.66 4.54 -0.69
C SER A 86 -2.94 4.57 0.17
N THR A 87 -2.83 4.21 1.46
CA THR A 87 -3.94 4.22 2.40
C THR A 87 -4.47 5.62 2.67
N VAL A 88 -3.59 6.61 2.88
CA VAL A 88 -3.98 8.02 3.03
C VAL A 88 -4.72 8.50 1.78
N VAL A 89 -4.22 8.16 0.59
CA VAL A 89 -4.88 8.50 -0.67
C VAL A 89 -6.27 7.84 -0.76
N ILE A 90 -6.41 6.55 -0.43
CA ILE A 90 -7.70 5.83 -0.42
C ILE A 90 -8.69 6.48 0.55
N VAL A 91 -8.27 6.74 1.79
CA VAL A 91 -9.12 7.35 2.83
C VAL A 91 -9.57 8.75 2.40
N SER A 92 -8.69 9.55 1.79
CA SER A 92 -9.04 10.88 1.25
C SER A 92 -10.11 10.84 0.16
N GLN A 93 -10.24 9.71 -0.54
CA GLN A 93 -11.20 9.48 -1.62
C GLN A 93 -12.41 8.63 -1.18
N LEU A 94 -12.56 8.32 0.12
CA LEU A 94 -13.62 7.43 0.58
C LEU A 94 -15.02 8.08 0.51
N ASP A 95 -15.12 9.39 0.74
CA ASP A 95 -16.38 10.13 0.70
C ASP A 95 -16.78 10.45 -0.75
N LYS A 96 -18.00 10.07 -1.14
CA LYS A 96 -18.62 10.40 -2.43
C LYS A 96 -18.77 11.90 -2.65
N ALA A 97 -18.83 12.71 -1.60
CA ALA A 97 -18.85 14.16 -1.69
C ALA A 97 -17.54 14.75 -2.25
N VAL A 98 -16.42 14.04 -2.09
CA VAL A 98 -15.13 14.44 -2.65
C VAL A 98 -15.05 13.93 -4.09
N PRO A 99 -14.83 14.81 -5.09
CA PRO A 99 -14.64 14.38 -6.47
C PRO A 99 -13.46 13.41 -6.60
N LEU A 100 -13.68 12.28 -7.28
CA LEU A 100 -12.62 11.31 -7.51
C LEU A 100 -11.59 11.87 -8.50
N PHE A 101 -10.34 12.00 -8.07
CA PHE A 101 -9.25 12.51 -8.90
C PHE A 101 -8.49 11.36 -9.60
N PRO A 102 -8.32 11.38 -10.93
CA PRO A 102 -7.55 10.38 -11.65
C PRO A 102 -6.11 10.23 -11.12
N ARG A 103 -5.50 11.33 -10.66
CA ARG A 103 -4.16 11.32 -10.06
C ARG A 103 -4.05 10.45 -8.81
N ALA A 104 -5.07 10.47 -7.97
CA ALA A 104 -5.11 9.64 -6.76
C ALA A 104 -5.14 8.15 -7.14
N LEU A 105 -5.92 7.80 -8.18
CA LEU A 105 -6.00 6.43 -8.69
C LEU A 105 -4.68 5.99 -9.35
N VAL A 106 -4.04 6.87 -10.12
CA VAL A 106 -2.70 6.61 -10.67
C VAL A 106 -1.70 6.36 -9.55
N ALA A 107 -1.71 7.15 -8.48
CA ALA A 107 -0.80 6.96 -7.34
C ALA A 107 -1.01 5.59 -6.67
N ILE A 108 -2.27 5.20 -6.40
CA ILE A 108 -2.61 3.89 -5.84
C ILE A 108 -2.11 2.75 -6.77
N ALA A 109 -2.43 2.83 -8.06
CA ALA A 109 -1.99 1.84 -9.04
C ALA A 109 -0.46 1.75 -9.15
N SER A 110 0.23 2.90 -9.06
CA SER A 110 1.68 2.99 -9.13
C SER A 110 2.37 2.28 -7.97
N ILE A 111 1.86 2.50 -6.75
CA ILE A 111 2.36 1.83 -5.54
C ILE A 111 2.12 0.32 -5.62
N ALA A 112 0.94 -0.10 -6.06
CA ALA A 112 0.64 -1.51 -6.26
C ALA A 112 1.58 -2.17 -7.29
N ILE A 113 1.85 -1.51 -8.42
CA ILE A 113 2.82 -2.00 -9.42
C ILE A 113 4.22 -2.12 -8.79
N PHE A 114 4.66 -1.10 -8.05
CA PHE A 114 5.93 -1.14 -7.35
C PHE A 114 6.01 -2.36 -6.43
N HIS A 115 5.00 -2.61 -5.60
CA HIS A 115 4.99 -3.77 -4.71
C HIS A 115 4.99 -5.11 -5.44
N ILE A 116 4.16 -5.26 -6.48
CA ILE A 116 4.09 -6.49 -7.29
C ILE A 116 5.46 -6.78 -7.92
N VAL A 117 6.14 -5.77 -8.45
CA VAL A 117 7.45 -5.95 -9.08
C VAL A 117 8.53 -6.22 -8.03
N ALA A 118 8.55 -5.46 -6.94
CA ALA A 118 9.57 -5.55 -5.90
C ALA A 118 9.53 -6.87 -5.13
N THR A 119 8.33 -7.42 -4.88
CA THR A 119 8.14 -8.69 -4.13
C THR A 119 7.90 -9.90 -5.02
N GLY A 120 7.59 -9.68 -6.31
CA GLY A 120 7.07 -10.71 -7.20
C GLY A 120 8.02 -11.87 -7.40
N LYS A 121 9.30 -11.60 -7.67
CA LYS A 121 10.29 -12.66 -7.90
C LYS A 121 10.64 -13.39 -6.60
N ASP A 122 11.11 -12.66 -5.59
CA ASP A 122 11.80 -13.27 -4.45
C ASP A 122 10.83 -13.77 -3.36
N GLN A 123 9.67 -13.14 -3.20
CA GLN A 123 8.69 -13.54 -2.19
C GLN A 123 7.55 -14.35 -2.81
N PHE A 124 6.91 -13.84 -3.86
CA PHE A 124 5.73 -14.51 -4.40
C PHE A 124 6.07 -15.76 -5.24
N VAL A 125 6.95 -15.65 -6.25
CA VAL A 125 7.29 -16.80 -7.11
C VAL A 125 8.01 -17.88 -6.33
N GLU A 126 8.98 -17.53 -5.48
CA GLU A 126 9.74 -18.54 -4.74
C GLU A 126 8.96 -19.16 -3.59
N SER A 127 8.35 -18.35 -2.71
CA SER A 127 7.63 -18.90 -1.56
C SER A 127 6.36 -19.61 -1.99
N VAL A 128 5.51 -18.94 -2.80
CA VAL A 128 4.15 -19.41 -3.12
C VAL A 128 4.15 -20.35 -4.31
N LEU A 129 4.56 -19.87 -5.50
CA LEU A 129 4.42 -20.66 -6.73
C LEU A 129 5.35 -21.87 -6.78
N ARG A 130 6.59 -21.72 -6.29
CA ARG A 130 7.56 -22.83 -6.18
C ARG A 130 7.45 -23.60 -4.87
N SER A 131 6.55 -23.20 -3.97
CA SER A 131 6.32 -23.85 -2.67
C SER A 131 7.59 -24.02 -1.82
N LYS A 132 8.57 -23.11 -1.95
CA LYS A 132 9.81 -23.15 -1.16
C LYS A 132 9.67 -22.51 0.22
N GLY A 133 8.63 -21.69 0.42
CA GLY A 133 8.38 -21.02 1.69
C GLY A 133 7.71 -21.94 2.71
N LYS A 134 7.87 -21.64 4.00
CA LYS A 134 7.06 -22.27 5.06
C LYS A 134 5.59 -21.84 4.93
N PHE A 135 4.65 -22.61 5.47
CA PHE A 135 3.21 -22.32 5.36
C PHE A 135 2.82 -20.88 5.70
N HIS A 136 3.34 -20.31 6.80
CA HIS A 136 3.05 -18.93 7.18
C HIS A 136 3.63 -17.90 6.19
N GLN A 137 4.79 -18.17 5.59
CA GLN A 137 5.40 -17.32 4.57
C GLN A 137 4.58 -17.34 3.28
N GLN A 138 4.13 -18.53 2.86
CA GLN A 138 3.26 -18.69 1.69
C GLN A 138 1.96 -17.91 1.85
N TYR A 139 1.31 -18.04 3.02
CA TYR A 139 0.05 -17.33 3.29
C TYR A 139 0.24 -15.81 3.26
N ARG A 140 1.27 -15.31 3.95
CA ARG A 140 1.62 -13.88 3.97
C ARG A 140 1.90 -13.36 2.56
N ASP A 141 2.80 -14.02 1.82
CA ASP A 141 3.24 -13.56 0.50
C ASP A 141 2.07 -13.59 -0.51
N ALA A 142 1.17 -14.58 -0.39
CA ALA A 142 -0.04 -14.64 -1.18
C ALA A 142 -1.04 -13.52 -0.81
N ALA A 143 -1.20 -13.21 0.48
CA ALA A 143 -2.09 -12.14 0.94
C ALA A 143 -1.61 -10.76 0.47
N PHE A 144 -0.31 -10.48 0.52
CA PHE A 144 0.29 -9.26 -0.01
C PHE A 144 0.08 -9.12 -1.51
N MET A 145 0.46 -10.15 -2.28
CA MET A 145 0.27 -10.12 -3.72
C MET A 145 -1.20 -9.94 -4.09
N THR A 146 -2.11 -10.63 -3.41
CA THR A 146 -3.55 -10.48 -3.61
C THR A 146 -4.00 -9.05 -3.32
N SER A 147 -3.51 -8.44 -2.24
CA SER A 147 -3.82 -7.06 -1.89
C SER A 147 -3.43 -6.10 -3.00
N ASP A 148 -2.18 -6.16 -3.45
CA ASP A 148 -1.67 -5.26 -4.49
C ASP A 148 -2.37 -5.48 -5.84
N VAL A 149 -2.70 -6.72 -6.19
CA VAL A 149 -3.50 -7.03 -7.39
C VAL A 149 -4.89 -6.40 -7.30
N VAL A 150 -5.56 -6.47 -6.15
CA VAL A 150 -6.87 -5.83 -5.95
C VAL A 150 -6.73 -4.30 -6.03
N LEU A 151 -5.70 -3.73 -5.40
CA LEU A 151 -5.37 -2.31 -5.48
C LEU A 151 -5.21 -1.83 -6.92
N LEU A 152 -4.41 -2.54 -7.71
CA LEU A 152 -4.16 -2.24 -9.12
C LEU A 152 -5.44 -2.35 -9.95
N ASN A 153 -6.19 -3.44 -9.82
CA ASN A 153 -7.36 -3.69 -10.66
C ASN A 153 -8.49 -2.68 -10.36
N ILE A 154 -8.86 -2.50 -9.09
CA ILE A 154 -9.97 -1.61 -8.72
C ILE A 154 -9.61 -0.15 -9.05
N SER A 155 -8.39 0.31 -8.73
CA SER A 155 -7.97 1.67 -9.06
C SER A 155 -7.97 1.92 -10.57
N SER A 156 -7.50 0.95 -11.36
CA SER A 156 -7.51 1.02 -12.82
C SER A 156 -8.92 1.03 -13.40
N MET A 157 -9.82 0.20 -12.88
CA MET A 157 -11.22 0.18 -13.30
C MET A 157 -11.92 1.50 -13.01
N GLU A 158 -11.77 2.04 -11.80
CA GLU A 158 -12.33 3.35 -11.43
C GLU A 158 -11.74 4.47 -12.29
N MET A 159 -10.45 4.38 -12.62
CA MET A 159 -9.78 5.36 -13.47
C MET A 159 -10.35 5.36 -14.89
N MET A 160 -10.54 4.17 -15.48
CA MET A 160 -11.19 4.02 -16.79
C MET A 160 -12.62 4.55 -16.77
N ARG A 161 -13.41 4.25 -15.74
CA ARG A 161 -14.76 4.82 -15.57
C ARG A 161 -14.75 6.34 -15.52
N THR A 162 -13.80 6.91 -14.78
CA THR A 162 -13.69 8.37 -14.61
C THR A 162 -13.28 9.09 -15.90
N LEU A 163 -12.42 8.46 -16.72
CA LEU A 163 -11.91 9.04 -17.98
C LEU A 163 -12.85 8.85 -19.17
N PHE A 164 -13.57 7.72 -19.24
CA PHE A 164 -14.32 7.33 -20.44
C PHE A 164 -15.84 7.35 -20.27
N CYS A 165 -16.37 7.19 -19.05
CA CYS A 165 -17.82 7.09 -18.82
C CYS A 165 -18.45 8.39 -18.29
N ARG A 166 -17.67 9.39 -17.89
CA ARG A 166 -18.21 10.72 -17.59
C ARG A 166 -18.50 11.46 -18.88
N GLY A 167 -19.74 11.93 -19.05
CA GLY A 167 -20.23 12.72 -20.19
C GLY A 167 -19.61 14.12 -20.26
N ASP A 168 -18.29 14.22 -20.15
CA ASP A 168 -17.55 15.46 -20.32
C ASP A 168 -17.53 15.87 -21.80
N SER A 169 -17.55 17.19 -22.04
CA SER A 169 -17.36 17.75 -23.37
C SER A 169 -16.03 17.25 -23.98
N THR A 170 -16.01 17.09 -25.31
CA THR A 170 -14.86 16.53 -26.06
C THR A 170 -13.55 17.29 -25.80
N VAL A 171 -13.63 18.61 -25.57
CA VAL A 171 -12.50 19.48 -25.24
C VAL A 171 -11.94 19.19 -23.84
N ASN A 172 -12.81 19.10 -22.83
CA ASN A 172 -12.40 18.76 -21.45
C ASN A 172 -11.82 17.35 -21.39
N ARG A 173 -12.41 16.40 -22.12
CA ARG A 173 -11.89 15.03 -22.22
C ARG A 173 -10.46 14.99 -22.76
N ARG A 174 -10.15 15.77 -23.81
CA ARG A 174 -8.80 15.82 -24.41
C ARG A 174 -7.77 16.42 -23.45
N ARG A 175 -8.14 17.47 -22.71
CA ARG A 175 -7.29 18.10 -21.68
C ARG A 175 -7.02 17.17 -20.50
N ASN A 176 -8.06 16.50 -20.00
CA ASN A 176 -7.96 15.54 -18.91
C ASN A 176 -7.08 14.35 -19.30
N TYR A 177 -7.24 13.83 -20.53
CA TYR A 177 -6.41 12.75 -21.04
C TYR A 177 -4.92 13.12 -21.19
N ARG A 178 -4.61 14.35 -21.66
CA ARG A 178 -3.21 14.80 -21.75
C ARG A 178 -2.57 14.93 -20.36
N THR A 179 -3.33 15.45 -19.40
CA THR A 179 -2.88 15.56 -18.00
C THR A 179 -2.64 14.17 -17.41
N PHE A 180 -3.59 13.25 -17.62
CA PHE A 180 -3.48 11.85 -17.22
C PHE A 180 -2.24 11.17 -17.80
N LYS A 181 -1.97 11.31 -19.11
CA LYS A 181 -0.76 10.76 -19.74
C LYS A 181 0.52 11.26 -19.06
N ARG A 182 0.59 12.55 -18.76
CA ARG A 182 1.72 13.15 -18.06
C ARG A 182 1.86 12.57 -16.65
N ASP A 183 0.76 12.44 -15.93
CA ASP A 183 0.77 11.93 -14.57
C ASP A 183 1.20 10.44 -14.54
N VAL A 184 0.74 9.62 -15.49
CA VAL A 184 1.21 8.22 -15.68
C VAL A 184 2.70 8.17 -16.00
N PHE A 185 3.18 9.03 -16.91
CA PHE A 185 4.60 9.08 -17.26
C PHE A 185 5.47 9.48 -16.07
N LEU A 186 5.07 10.48 -15.30
CA LEU A 186 5.77 10.89 -14.08
C LEU A 186 5.76 9.76 -13.04
N SER A 187 4.62 9.10 -12.83
CA SER A 187 4.55 7.95 -11.94
C SER A 187 5.45 6.80 -12.39
N ALA A 188 5.55 6.52 -13.70
CA ALA A 188 6.44 5.49 -14.21
C ALA A 188 7.92 5.82 -13.91
N ILE A 189 8.33 7.08 -14.03
CA ILE A 189 9.67 7.54 -13.63
C ILE A 189 9.88 7.32 -12.13
N VAL A 190 8.92 7.73 -11.30
CA VAL A 190 9.02 7.57 -9.83
C VAL A 190 9.13 6.09 -9.46
N ILE A 191 8.30 5.22 -10.02
CA ILE A 191 8.38 3.76 -9.80
C ILE A 191 9.74 3.22 -10.25
N ALA A 192 10.22 3.63 -11.43
CA ALA A 192 11.52 3.17 -11.93
C ALA A 192 12.65 3.57 -10.98
N VAL A 193 12.66 4.81 -10.49
CA VAL A 193 13.64 5.28 -9.49
C VAL A 193 13.50 4.49 -8.19
N LEU A 194 12.27 4.29 -7.68
CA LEU A 194 12.03 3.52 -6.47
C LEU A 194 12.50 2.07 -6.61
N LEU A 195 12.26 1.43 -7.76
CA LEU A 195 12.74 0.08 -8.03
C LEU A 195 14.27 0.03 -8.14
N VAL A 196 14.88 1.00 -8.81
CA VAL A 196 16.35 1.09 -8.90
C VAL A 196 16.95 1.27 -7.51
N VAL A 197 16.40 2.17 -6.69
CA VAL A 197 16.84 2.34 -5.30
C VAL A 197 16.58 1.05 -4.52
N PHE A 198 15.42 0.42 -4.69
CA PHE A 198 15.06 -0.78 -3.96
C PHE A 198 16.01 -1.94 -4.26
N PHE A 199 16.30 -2.19 -5.54
CA PHE A 199 17.23 -3.25 -5.92
C PHE A 199 18.69 -2.85 -5.67
N ILE A 200 19.15 -1.65 -6.00
CA ILE A 200 20.57 -1.32 -5.77
C ILE A 200 20.91 -1.22 -4.28
N VAL A 201 20.04 -0.63 -3.47
CA VAL A 201 20.33 -0.42 -2.04
C VAL A 201 20.03 -1.66 -1.21
N PHE A 202 19.11 -2.53 -1.68
CA PHE A 202 18.66 -3.68 -0.90
C PHE A 202 18.82 -5.04 -1.59
N ASP A 203 19.48 -5.14 -2.75
CA ASP A 203 19.89 -6.43 -3.33
C ASP A 203 20.97 -7.07 -2.46
N GLU A 204 20.61 -8.22 -1.90
CA GLU A 204 21.39 -9.01 -0.93
C GLU A 204 22.47 -9.83 -1.65
N SER A 205 23.21 -9.23 -2.58
CA SER A 205 24.44 -9.84 -3.09
C SER A 205 25.63 -9.68 -2.12
N ASP A 206 25.49 -8.86 -1.06
CA ASP A 206 26.57 -8.55 -0.10
C ASP A 206 26.36 -9.08 1.34
N LEU A 207 25.31 -9.85 1.62
CA LEU A 207 25.15 -10.58 2.89
C LEU A 207 25.37 -12.08 2.68
N LYS A 208 26.63 -12.44 2.46
CA LYS A 208 27.16 -13.79 2.67
C LYS A 208 27.36 -14.06 4.16
#